data_AF-A0A136LQD8-F1
#
_entry.id   AF-A0A136LQD8-F1
#
_cell.length_a   1.000
_cell.length_b   1.000
_cell.length_c   1.000
_cell.angle_alpha   90.00
_cell.angle_beta   90.00
_cell.angle_gamma   90.00
#
_symmetry.space_group_name_H-M   'P 1'
#
loop_
_entity.id
_entity.type
_entity.pdbx_description
1 polymer ?
#
loop_
_entity_poly.entity_id
_entity_poly.type
_entity_poly.pdbx_seq_one_letter_code
_entity_poly.pdbx_strand_id
1 'polypeptide(L)'
;MTPDIVRCPSCDGYGWMEDEETGAAGDCDWCGGAGYVYREANGIDRVIPETDYPLVAAELERLETERLREMGYSGGAKKPWEQRARGENAKNMRRD
;
A
#
# COMPACT_ATOMS: atom_id res chain seq x y z
N MET A 1 -16.42 -15.49 8.64
CA MET A 1 -16.56 -14.03 8.55
C MET A 1 -15.20 -13.53 8.11
N THR A 2 -15.11 -12.84 6.98
CA THR A 2 -13.82 -12.27 6.54
C THR A 2 -13.51 -11.09 7.48
N PRO A 3 -12.32 -11.02 8.10
CA PRO A 3 -11.96 -9.89 8.95
C PRO A 3 -11.94 -8.59 8.14
N ASP A 4 -12.32 -7.48 8.76
CA ASP A 4 -12.26 -6.16 8.11
C ASP A 4 -10.80 -5.72 7.95
N ILE A 5 -10.48 -4.94 6.91
CA ILE A 5 -9.16 -4.35 6.74
C ILE A 5 -9.23 -2.86 7.09
N VAL A 6 -8.34 -2.44 7.99
CA VAL A 6 -8.34 -1.09 8.56
C VAL A 6 -6.92 -0.51 8.55
N ARG A 7 -6.80 0.83 8.60
CA ARG A 7 -5.49 1.48 8.73
C ARG A 7 -4.80 1.00 9.99
N CYS A 8 -3.50 0.71 9.88
CA CYS A 8 -2.66 0.41 11.03
C CYS A 8 -2.69 1.61 11.99
N PRO A 9 -3.10 1.43 13.26
CA PRO A 9 -3.17 2.53 14.23
C PRO A 9 -1.78 3.03 14.64
N SER A 10 -0.73 2.23 14.45
CA SER A 10 0.64 2.59 14.84
C SER A 10 1.29 3.58 13.87
N CYS A 11 0.97 3.50 12.58
CA CYS A 11 1.60 4.32 11.54
C CYS A 11 0.55 5.08 10.71
N ASP A 12 -0.68 5.21 11.21
CA ASP A 12 -1.80 5.87 10.55
C ASP A 12 -1.91 5.57 9.04
N GLY A 13 -1.81 4.30 8.65
CA GLY A 13 -1.93 3.91 7.25
C GLY A 13 -0.68 4.08 6.36
N TYR A 14 0.41 4.70 6.84
CA TYR A 14 1.59 4.97 6.01
C TYR A 14 2.40 3.70 5.70
N GLY A 15 2.52 2.78 6.65
CA GLY A 15 3.37 1.59 6.50
C GLY A 15 4.82 1.84 6.89
N TRP A 16 5.26 3.08 7.01
CA TRP A 16 6.55 3.46 7.59
C TRP A 16 6.36 4.43 8.77
N MET A 17 7.41 4.58 9.57
CA MET A 17 7.54 5.65 10.55
C MET A 17 8.84 6.39 10.29
N GLU A 18 8.85 7.69 10.57
CA GLU A 18 10.04 8.52 10.51
C GLU A 18 10.58 8.72 11.93
N ASP A 19 11.87 8.49 12.09
CA ASP A 19 12.59 8.88 13.30
C ASP A 19 12.71 10.40 13.36
N GLU A 20 12.14 11.01 14.39
CA GLU A 20 12.08 12.48 14.51
C GLU A 20 13.47 13.12 14.75
N GLU A 21 14.43 12.38 15.33
CA GLU A 21 15.76 12.92 15.63
C GLU A 21 16.71 12.83 14.43
N THR A 22 16.65 11.74 13.68
CA THR A 22 17.56 11.46 12.56
C THR A 22 16.93 11.72 11.19
N GLY A 23 15.61 11.82 11.10
CA GLY A 23 14.85 11.89 9.84
C GLY A 23 14.89 10.59 9.03
N ALA A 24 15.23 9.46 9.66
CA ALA A 24 15.34 8.19 8.96
C ALA A 24 13.96 7.54 8.87
N ALA A 25 13.57 7.06 7.69
CA ALA A 25 12.34 6.28 7.52
C ALA A 25 12.64 4.79 7.64
N GLY A 26 11.83 4.09 8.44
CA GLY A 26 11.84 2.63 8.56
C GLY A 26 10.43 2.07 8.43
N ASP A 27 10.33 0.81 8.03
CA ASP A 27 9.03 0.13 7.99
C ASP A 27 8.40 0.13 9.38
N CYS A 28 7.08 0.25 9.43
CA CYS A 28 6.35 0.15 10.68
C CYS A 28 6.40 -1.31 11.16
N ASP A 29 7.15 -1.55 12.23
CA ASP A 29 7.29 -2.89 12.85
C ASP A 29 5.95 -3.53 13.22
N TRP A 30 4.94 -2.72 13.55
CA TRP A 30 3.63 -3.23 13.93
C TRP A 30 2.88 -3.87 12.76
N CYS A 31 2.88 -3.24 11.58
CA CYS A 31 2.18 -3.77 10.40
C CYS A 31 3.11 -4.44 9.37
N GLY A 32 4.41 -4.50 9.65
CA GLY A 32 5.41 -5.06 8.75
C GLY A 32 5.50 -4.32 7.42
N GLY A 33 5.32 -3.00 7.42
CA GLY A 33 5.38 -2.20 6.19
C GLY A 33 4.04 -2.05 5.44
N ALA A 34 3.01 -2.80 5.80
CA ALA A 34 1.79 -2.90 4.98
C ALA A 34 0.86 -1.66 5.05
N GLY A 35 0.96 -0.84 6.09
CA GLY A 35 0.06 0.29 6.36
C GLY A 35 -1.35 -0.12 6.84
N TYR A 36 -1.74 -1.38 6.66
CA TYR A 36 -3.07 -1.91 7.01
C TYR A 36 -2.96 -3.17 7.87
N VAL A 37 -4.01 -3.43 8.65
CA VAL A 37 -4.13 -4.59 9.55
C VAL A 37 -5.53 -5.20 9.42
N TYR A 38 -5.67 -6.47 9.77
CA TYR A 38 -6.98 -7.08 9.97
C TYR A 38 -7.59 -6.65 11.30
N ARG A 39 -8.89 -6.38 11.31
CA ARG A 39 -9.70 -6.21 12.51
C ARG A 39 -10.60 -7.41 12.71
N GLU A 40 -10.39 -8.12 13.81
CA GLU A 40 -11.25 -9.22 14.24
C GLU A 40 -12.59 -8.69 14.79
N ALA A 41 -13.60 -9.56 14.85
CA ALA A 41 -14.94 -9.20 15.35
C ALA A 41 -14.96 -8.75 16.83
N ASN A 42 -13.93 -9.10 17.59
CA ASN A 42 -13.72 -8.65 18.97
C ASN A 42 -13.00 -7.28 19.05
N GLY A 43 -12.69 -6.64 17.92
CA GLY A 43 -11.99 -5.37 17.82
C GLY A 43 -10.46 -5.46 17.91
N ILE A 44 -9.89 -6.67 17.97
CA ILE A 44 -8.44 -6.86 18.02
C ILE A 44 -7.84 -6.71 16.63
N ASP A 45 -6.80 -5.88 16.54
CA ASP A 45 -6.04 -5.67 15.33
C ASP A 45 -4.90 -6.69 15.20
N ARG A 46 -4.74 -7.27 14.01
CA ARG A 46 -3.68 -8.23 13.69
C ARG A 46 -3.00 -7.91 12.38
N VAL A 47 -1.70 -8.17 12.33
CA VAL A 47 -0.93 -8.11 11.08
C VAL A 47 -1.57 -9.00 10.03
N ILE A 48 -1.66 -8.48 8.80
CA ILE A 48 -2.03 -9.26 7.63
C ILE A 48 -0.84 -10.17 7.31
N PRO A 49 -0.97 -11.51 7.40
CA PRO A 49 0.12 -12.42 7.07
C PRO A 49 0.52 -12.26 5.59
N GLU A 50 1.80 -12.41 5.26
CA GLU A 50 2.27 -12.29 3.88
C GLU A 50 1.57 -13.26 2.92
N THR A 51 1.17 -14.44 3.41
CA THR A 51 0.41 -15.45 2.65
C THR A 51 -0.94 -14.94 2.19
N ASP A 52 -1.49 -13.94 2.86
CA ASP A 52 -2.80 -13.37 2.56
C ASP A 52 -2.70 -12.20 1.58
N TYR A 53 -1.53 -11.61 1.36
CA TYR A 53 -1.37 -10.48 0.43
C TYR A 53 -1.96 -10.75 -0.95
N PRO A 54 -1.76 -11.92 -1.60
CA PRO A 54 -2.41 -12.20 -2.88
C PRO A 54 -3.95 -12.25 -2.81
N LEU A 55 -4.51 -12.56 -1.64
CA LEU A 55 -5.95 -12.66 -1.41
C LEU A 55 -6.59 -11.28 -1.19
N VAL A 56 -5.85 -10.35 -0.57
CA VAL A 56 -6.35 -9.03 -0.20
C VAL A 56 -5.78 -7.87 -1.02
N ALA A 57 -4.88 -8.14 -1.97
CA ALA A 57 -4.20 -7.10 -2.76
C ALA A 57 -5.17 -6.10 -3.41
N ALA A 58 -6.25 -6.58 -4.02
CA ALA A 58 -7.24 -5.73 -4.66
C ALA A 58 -7.95 -4.79 -3.66
N GLU A 59 -8.17 -5.27 -2.43
CA GLU A 59 -8.80 -4.48 -1.37
C GLU A 59 -7.81 -3.45 -0.79
N LEU A 60 -6.55 -3.85 -0.59
CA LEU A 60 -5.49 -2.92 -0.17
C LEU A 60 -5.28 -1.79 -1.20
N GLU A 61 -5.26 -2.11 -2.50
CA GLU A 61 -5.15 -1.09 -3.56
C GLU A 61 -6.35 -0.13 -3.56
N ARG A 62 -7.56 -0.64 -3.31
CA ARG A 62 -8.79 0.18 -3.20
C ARG A 62 -8.68 1.13 -2.01
N LEU A 63 -8.33 0.61 -0.83
CA LEU A 63 -8.20 1.38 0.40
C LEU A 63 -7.11 2.45 0.30
N GLU A 64 -5.99 2.14 -0.35
CA GLU A 64 -4.91 3.12 -0.56
C GLU A 64 -5.34 4.22 -1.53
N THR A 65 -6.06 3.87 -2.59
CA THR A 65 -6.63 4.87 -3.52
C THR A 65 -7.59 5.81 -2.80
N GLU A 66 -8.42 5.29 -1.90
CA GLU A 66 -9.34 6.10 -1.08
C GLU A 66 -8.59 7.02 -0.13
N ARG A 67 -7.58 6.50 0.56
CA ARG A 67 -6.69 7.29 1.42
C ARG A 67 -6.01 8.43 0.67
N LEU A 68 -5.44 8.16 -0.51
CA LEU A 68 -4.83 9.19 -1.34
C LEU A 68 -5.83 10.29 -1.69
N ARG A 69 -7.08 9.93 -2.03
CA ARG A 69 -8.14 10.91 -2.31
C ARG A 69 -8.49 11.76 -1.09
N GLU A 70 -8.52 11.18 0.11
CA GLU A 70 -8.69 11.94 1.36
C GLU A 70 -7.55 12.93 1.58
N MET A 71 -6.32 12.59 1.18
CA MET A 71 -5.15 13.48 1.20
C MET A 71 -5.16 14.53 0.07
N GLY A 72 -6.22 14.58 -0.74
CA GLY A 72 -6.37 15.55 -1.83
C GLY A 72 -5.81 15.10 -3.17
N TYR A 73 -5.36 13.84 -3.30
CA TYR A 73 -4.95 13.30 -4.59
C TYR A 73 -6.17 13.13 -5.51
N SER A 74 -6.14 13.80 -6.66
CA SER A 74 -7.18 13.74 -7.68
C SER A 74 -6.77 12.98 -8.94
N GLY A 75 -5.53 12.49 -8.97
CA GLY A 75 -5.01 11.71 -10.09
C GLY A 75 -5.56 10.28 -10.14
N GLY A 76 -5.16 9.55 -11.19
CA GLY A 76 -5.42 8.13 -11.31
C GLY A 76 -4.16 7.39 -11.73
N ALA A 77 -4.08 6.10 -11.39
CA ALA A 77 -3.02 5.24 -11.88
C ALA A 77 -3.07 5.19 -13.42
N LYS A 78 -1.94 5.50 -14.06
CA LYS A 78 -1.81 5.42 -15.51
C LYS A 78 -1.99 3.97 -15.97
N LYS A 79 -2.85 3.77 -16.97
CA LYS A 79 -2.96 2.49 -17.67
C LYS A 79 -1.62 2.11 -18.30
N PRO A 80 -1.32 0.82 -18.50
CA PRO A 80 -0.04 0.40 -19.06
C PRO A 80 0.33 1.11 -20.37
N TRP A 81 -0.62 1.38 -21.26
CA TRP A 81 -0.37 2.09 -22.52
C TRP A 81 -0.12 3.60 -22.35
N GLU A 82 -0.50 4.19 -21.21
CA GLU A 82 -0.23 5.59 -20.86
C GLU A 82 1.15 5.77 -20.20
N GLN A 83 1.78 4.67 -19.80
CA GLN A 83 3.11 4.67 -19.17
C GLN A 83 4.19 4.76 -20.25
N ARG A 84 4.69 5.98 -20.52
CA ARG A 84 5.73 6.26 -21.55
C ARG A 84 6.93 5.31 -21.50
N ALA A 85 7.38 4.94 -20.29
CA ALA A 85 8.48 4.00 -20.06
C ALA A 85 8.25 2.62 -20.71
N ARG A 86 7.00 2.13 -20.77
CA ARG A 86 6.69 0.85 -21.45
C ARG A 86 6.87 0.93 -22.96
N GLY A 87 6.58 2.08 -23.56
CA GLY A 87 6.84 2.34 -24.98
C GLY A 87 8.31 2.54 -25.30
N GLU A 88 9.07 3.18 -24.40
CA GLU A 88 10.53 3.36 -24.52
C GLU A 88 11.28 2.02 -24.38
N ASN A 89 10.89 1.17 -23.43
CA ASN A 89 11.44 -0.18 -23.29
C ASN A 89 11.21 -1.04 -24.55
N ALA A 90 10.03 -0.96 -25.16
CA ALA A 90 9.73 -1.68 -26.41
C ALA A 90 10.55 -1.18 -27.60
N LYS A 91 10.95 0.11 -27.64
CA LYS A 91 11.84 0.65 -28.68
C LYS A 91 13.29 0.22 -28.47
N ASN A 92 13.73 0.14 -27.21
CA ASN A 92 15.08 -0.31 -26.87
C ASN A 92 15.29 -1.81 -27.11
N MET A 93 14.24 -2.64 -27.03
CA MET A 93 14.29 -4.08 -27.37
C MET A 93 14.28 -4.40 -28.88
N ARG A 94 14.10 -3.41 -29.77
CA ARG A 94 14.08 -3.59 -31.23
C ARG A 94 15.32 -3.03 -31.94
N ARG A 95 16.31 -2.57 -31.17
CA ARG A 95 17.62 -2.19 -31.68
C ARG A 95 18.58 -3.37 -31.49
N ASP A 96 18.45 -4.36 -32.36
CA ASP A 96 19.47 -5.37 -32.66
C ASP A 96 19.80 -5.28 -34.15
#